data_AF-A0A369XUE6-F1
#
_entry.id   AF-A0A369XUE6-F1
#
_cell.length_a   1.000
_cell.length_b   1.000
_cell.length_c   1.000
_cell.angle_alpha   90.00
_cell.angle_beta   90.00
_cell.angle_gamma   90.00
#
_symmetry.space_group_name_H-M   'P 1'
#
loop_
_entity.id
_entity.type
_entity.pdbx_description
1 polymer ?
#
loop_
_entity_poly.entity_id
_entity_poly.type
_entity_poly.pdbx_seq_one_letter_code
_entity_poly.pdbx_strand_id
1 'polypeptide(L)'
;GILVWALLLGVALKHAPASTKTMITDFSDGLSQIVRWVIHLAPFGIMGLVFNSIATSGLASLLQYGKLLGLLLGAMAFMALVVNPIIAFIMMRQNPYPLVFRCLKRSGITAFFTRSSAANIPVNMELCEELGLDKDMYSVSIPLGATINMAGAAITISVLTLAAVHTLGIQVDFGTALILSILSAVSACGASGVAGGSLLLIPLACSLFGIPNEVAMQVVGVGFVIGVIQDSVETGLNSSTDALFTAVAEFAQWRREGKKIVINKEVNL
;
A
#
# COMPACT_ATOMS: atom_id res chain seq x y z
N GLY A 1 10.23 -11.62 10.31
CA GLY A 1 10.50 -13.06 10.42
C GLY A 1 10.31 -13.77 9.09
N ILE A 2 9.07 -13.88 8.61
CA ILE A 2 8.69 -14.70 7.45
C ILE A 2 9.42 -14.29 6.16
N LEU A 3 9.62 -12.98 5.93
CA LEU A 3 10.33 -12.46 4.74
C LEU A 3 11.82 -12.84 4.69
N VAL A 4 12.51 -12.76 5.83
CA VAL A 4 13.92 -13.18 5.93
C VAL A 4 14.03 -14.67 5.64
N TRP A 5 13.11 -15.47 6.18
CA TRP A 5 13.05 -16.89 5.87
C TRP A 5 12.72 -17.17 4.41
N ALA A 6 11.78 -16.44 3.79
CA ALA A 6 11.47 -16.58 2.37
C ALA A 6 12.67 -16.27 1.46
N LEU A 7 13.44 -15.23 1.79
CA LEU A 7 14.68 -14.89 1.09
C LEU A 7 15.74 -15.98 1.25
N LEU A 8 15.97 -16.45 2.48
CA LEU A 8 16.91 -17.55 2.74
C LEU A 8 16.49 -18.84 2.03
N LEU A 9 15.19 -19.15 2.02
CA LEU A 9 14.63 -20.31 1.33
C LEU A 9 14.80 -20.17 -0.19
N GLY A 10 14.53 -18.99 -0.76
CA GLY A 10 14.73 -18.71 -2.18
C GLY A 10 16.19 -18.85 -2.61
N VAL A 11 17.13 -18.35 -1.80
CA VAL A 11 18.57 -18.52 -2.03
C VAL A 11 19.00 -19.98 -1.92
N ALA A 12 18.51 -20.70 -0.90
CA ALA A 12 18.81 -22.12 -0.71
C ALA A 12 18.28 -22.99 -1.86
N LEU A 13 17.11 -22.64 -2.41
CA LEU A 13 16.44 -23.37 -3.49
C LEU A 13 16.90 -22.93 -4.90
N LYS A 14 17.85 -21.99 -5.00
CA LYS A 14 18.38 -21.51 -6.30
C LYS A 14 18.93 -22.64 -7.17
N HIS A 15 19.56 -23.64 -6.55
CA HIS A 15 20.13 -24.82 -7.24
C HIS A 15 19.20 -26.03 -7.24
N ALA A 16 17.95 -25.88 -6.78
CA ALA A 16 16.99 -26.98 -6.77
C ALA A 16 16.64 -27.43 -8.20
N PRO A 17 16.25 -28.70 -8.38
CA PRO A 17 15.78 -29.23 -9.65
C PRO A 17 14.60 -28.43 -10.22
N ALA A 18 14.46 -28.45 -11.55
CA ALA A 18 13.38 -27.73 -12.24
C ALA A 18 11.98 -28.11 -11.70
N SER A 19 11.76 -29.39 -11.39
CA SER A 19 10.50 -29.87 -10.81
C SER A 19 10.13 -29.21 -9.48
N THR A 20 11.11 -28.98 -8.60
CA THR A 20 10.91 -28.30 -7.32
C THR A 20 10.57 -26.82 -7.53
N LYS A 21 11.22 -26.16 -8.50
CA LYS A 21 10.91 -24.77 -8.84
C LYS A 21 9.49 -24.64 -9.40
N THR A 22 9.09 -25.54 -10.31
CA THR A 22 7.72 -25.59 -10.84
C THR A 22 6.70 -25.80 -9.72
N MET A 23 6.95 -26.73 -8.80
CA MET A 23 6.06 -26.94 -7.65
C MET A 23 5.86 -25.66 -6.79
N ILE A 24 6.93 -24.90 -6.54
CA ILE A 24 6.84 -23.65 -5.76
C ILE A 24 6.05 -22.59 -6.52
N THR A 25 6.23 -22.50 -7.83
CA THR A 25 5.44 -21.61 -8.69
C THR A 25 3.96 -22.02 -8.66
N ASP A 26 3.65 -23.29 -8.89
CA ASP A 26 2.28 -23.80 -8.88
C ASP A 26 1.59 -23.59 -7.52
N PHE A 27 2.33 -23.74 -6.42
CA PHE A 27 1.83 -23.44 -5.08
C PHE A 27 1.54 -21.94 -4.89
N SER A 28 2.41 -21.07 -5.41
CA SER A 28 2.22 -19.62 -5.38
C SER A 28 1.01 -19.20 -6.22
N ASP A 29 0.80 -19.84 -7.36
CA ASP A 29 -0.37 -19.62 -8.22
C ASP A 29 -1.65 -20.09 -7.54
N GLY A 30 -1.62 -21.26 -6.89
CA GLY A 30 -2.73 -21.76 -6.07
C GLY A 30 -3.08 -20.82 -4.91
N LEU A 31 -2.08 -20.32 -4.18
CA LEU A 31 -2.29 -19.33 -3.13
C LEU A 31 -2.88 -18.02 -3.67
N SER A 32 -2.38 -17.57 -4.83
CA SER A 32 -2.92 -16.39 -5.54
C SER A 32 -4.38 -16.58 -5.93
N GLN A 33 -4.76 -17.79 -6.34
CA GLN A 33 -6.14 -18.14 -6.68
C GLN A 33 -7.07 -18.14 -5.45
N ILE A 34 -6.60 -18.61 -4.30
CA ILE A 34 -7.34 -18.52 -3.02
C ILE A 34 -7.59 -17.06 -2.67
N VAL A 35 -6.57 -16.21 -2.79
CA VAL A 35 -6.73 -14.77 -2.55
C VAL A 35 -7.78 -14.17 -3.49
N ARG A 36 -7.76 -14.50 -4.80
CA ARG A 36 -8.81 -14.10 -5.76
C ARG A 36 -10.22 -14.48 -5.31
N TRP A 37 -10.41 -15.68 -4.75
CA TRP A 37 -11.71 -16.09 -4.23
C TRP A 37 -12.14 -15.30 -3.00
N VAL A 38 -11.24 -15.07 -2.05
CA VAL A 38 -11.53 -14.24 -0.86
C VAL A 38 -11.93 -12.82 -1.27
N ILE A 39 -11.30 -12.28 -2.31
CA ILE A 39 -11.63 -10.94 -2.85
C ILE A 39 -13.03 -10.90 -3.43
N HIS A 40 -13.45 -11.93 -4.17
CA HIS A 40 -14.82 -12.02 -4.68
C HIS A 40 -15.87 -12.07 -3.56
N LEU A 41 -15.49 -12.55 -2.36
CA LEU A 41 -16.35 -12.59 -1.18
C LEU A 41 -16.30 -11.29 -0.35
N ALA A 42 -15.31 -10.42 -0.59
CA ALA A 42 -15.15 -9.16 0.15
C ALA A 42 -16.41 -8.29 0.17
N PRO A 43 -17.20 -8.12 -0.92
CA PRO A 43 -18.40 -7.28 -0.93
C PRO A 43 -19.40 -7.61 0.19
N PHE A 44 -19.56 -8.90 0.54
CA PHE A 44 -20.49 -9.33 1.59
C PHE A 44 -19.99 -8.96 3.00
N GLY A 45 -18.69 -9.13 3.26
CA GLY A 45 -18.08 -8.74 4.53
C GLY A 45 -18.15 -7.22 4.75
N ILE A 46 -17.96 -6.46 3.67
CA ILE A 46 -18.06 -5.00 3.67
C ILE A 46 -19.46 -4.53 4.04
N MET A 47 -20.49 -5.10 3.40
CA MET A 47 -21.89 -4.76 3.70
C MET A 47 -22.24 -5.07 5.16
N GLY A 48 -21.73 -6.16 5.73
CA GLY A 48 -21.92 -6.50 7.15
C GLY A 48 -21.28 -5.50 8.11
N LEU A 49 -20.06 -5.03 7.81
CA LEU A 49 -19.38 -4.01 8.62
C LEU A 49 -20.10 -2.66 8.57
N VAL A 50 -20.57 -2.24 7.38
CA VAL A 50 -21.34 -1.00 7.21
C VAL A 50 -22.69 -1.09 7.93
N PHE A 51 -23.40 -2.20 7.79
CA PHE A 51 -24.66 -2.44 8.49
C PHE A 51 -24.49 -2.38 10.01
N ASN A 52 -23.47 -3.06 10.55
CA ASN A 52 -23.18 -3.05 11.99
C ASN A 52 -22.83 -1.64 12.50
N SER A 53 -22.08 -0.86 11.72
CA SER A 53 -21.74 0.52 12.07
C SER A 53 -22.98 1.42 12.16
N ILE A 54 -23.88 1.31 11.16
CA ILE A 54 -25.14 2.06 11.15
C ILE A 54 -26.03 1.64 12.32
N ALA A 55 -26.11 0.33 12.61
CA ALA A 55 -26.94 -0.23 13.67
C ALA A 55 -26.46 0.16 15.09
N THR A 56 -25.15 0.34 15.29
CA THR A 56 -24.57 0.61 16.62
C THR A 56 -24.33 2.09 16.90
N SER A 57 -23.97 2.88 15.89
CA SER A 57 -23.45 4.25 16.09
C SER A 57 -24.36 5.36 15.53
N GLY A 58 -25.44 5.00 14.82
CA GLY A 58 -26.40 5.97 14.26
C GLY A 58 -25.89 6.79 13.07
N LEU A 59 -26.77 7.59 12.45
CA LEU A 59 -26.48 8.30 11.19
C LEU A 59 -25.53 9.52 11.37
N ALA A 60 -25.50 10.11 12.57
CA ALA A 60 -24.69 11.30 12.85
C ALA A 60 -23.19 11.00 12.99
N SER A 61 -22.83 9.85 13.55
CA SER A 61 -21.44 9.37 13.60
C SER A 61 -20.93 9.01 12.20
N LEU A 62 -21.82 8.54 11.32
CA LEU A 62 -21.53 8.28 9.91
C LEU A 62 -21.00 9.51 9.17
N LEU A 63 -21.51 10.71 9.49
CA LEU A 63 -21.03 11.96 8.89
C LEU A 63 -19.60 12.30 9.32
N GLN A 64 -19.25 12.06 10.58
CA GLN A 64 -17.88 12.26 11.10
C GLN A 64 -16.92 11.23 10.50
N TYR A 65 -17.33 9.97 10.42
CA TYR A 65 -16.58 8.91 9.74
C TYR A 65 -16.38 9.20 8.25
N GLY A 66 -17.40 9.76 7.59
CA GLY A 66 -17.34 10.19 6.20
C GLY A 66 -16.33 11.32 5.98
N LYS A 67 -16.26 12.32 6.88
CA LYS A 67 -15.25 13.38 6.82
C LYS A 67 -13.84 12.83 7.00
N LEU A 68 -13.65 11.95 7.98
CA LEU A 68 -12.36 11.32 8.25
C LEU A 68 -11.90 10.45 7.09
N LEU A 69 -12.81 9.63 6.53
CA LEU A 69 -12.56 8.86 5.34
C LEU A 69 -12.21 9.77 4.15
N GLY A 70 -12.97 10.85 3.93
CA GLY A 70 -12.69 11.83 2.89
C GLY A 70 -11.30 12.46 3.00
N LEU A 71 -10.86 12.78 4.23
CA LEU A 71 -9.52 13.29 4.49
C LEU A 71 -8.44 12.25 4.16
N LEU A 72 -8.62 11.00 4.61
CA LEU A 72 -7.69 9.89 4.32
C LEU A 72 -7.56 9.65 2.81
N LEU A 73 -8.70 9.50 2.12
CA LEU A 73 -8.72 9.28 0.68
C LEU A 73 -8.16 10.48 -0.08
N GLY A 74 -8.45 11.70 0.36
CA GLY A 74 -7.90 12.93 -0.21
C GLY A 74 -6.38 12.99 -0.07
N ALA A 75 -5.83 12.65 1.10
CA ALA A 75 -4.39 12.60 1.33
C ALA A 75 -3.70 11.53 0.47
N MET A 76 -4.29 10.33 0.37
CA MET A 76 -3.79 9.26 -0.49
C MET A 76 -3.86 9.63 -1.97
N ALA A 77 -4.94 10.27 -2.41
CA ALA A 77 -5.10 10.75 -3.79
C ALA A 77 -4.09 11.86 -4.11
N PHE A 78 -3.86 12.79 -3.17
CA PHE A 78 -2.82 13.81 -3.31
C PHE A 78 -1.43 13.20 -3.44
N MET A 79 -1.11 12.17 -2.65
CA MET A 79 0.13 11.42 -2.80
C MET A 79 0.22 10.75 -4.18
N ALA A 80 -0.83 10.06 -4.61
CA ALA A 80 -0.89 9.35 -5.89
C ALA A 80 -0.75 10.26 -7.12
N LEU A 81 -1.39 11.43 -7.09
CA LEU A 81 -1.61 12.29 -8.28
C LEU A 81 -0.79 13.58 -8.29
N VAL A 82 -0.12 13.91 -7.17
CA VAL A 82 0.71 15.11 -7.05
C VAL A 82 2.13 14.75 -6.61
N VAL A 83 2.29 14.18 -5.41
CA VAL A 83 3.63 13.95 -4.84
C VAL A 83 4.41 12.90 -5.63
N ASN A 84 3.83 11.73 -5.89
CA ASN A 84 4.51 10.67 -6.64
C ASN A 84 4.84 11.08 -8.08
N PRO A 85 3.94 11.74 -8.83
CA PRO A 85 4.27 12.31 -10.14
C PRO A 85 5.39 13.35 -10.09
N ILE A 86 5.44 14.23 -9.08
CA ILE A 86 6.54 15.20 -8.94
C ILE A 86 7.88 14.47 -8.77
N ILE A 87 7.95 13.47 -7.89
CA ILE A 87 9.16 12.67 -7.69
C ILE A 87 9.57 11.99 -9.00
N ALA A 88 8.62 11.35 -9.69
CA ALA A 88 8.84 10.70 -10.97
C ALA A 88 9.33 11.68 -12.05
N PHE A 89 8.75 12.88 -12.13
CA PHE A 89 9.16 13.93 -13.06
C PHE A 89 10.59 14.40 -12.79
N ILE A 90 10.96 14.65 -11.53
CA ILE A 90 12.33 15.07 -11.17
C ILE A 90 13.34 14.00 -11.58
N MET A 91 12.99 12.72 -11.37
CA MET A 91 13.88 11.59 -11.66
C MET A 91 13.97 11.24 -13.15
N MET A 92 12.88 11.30 -13.92
CA MET A 92 12.86 10.92 -15.34
C MET A 92 13.05 12.13 -16.28
N ARG A 93 12.73 13.35 -15.83
CA ARG A 93 12.65 14.59 -16.65
C ARG A 93 11.74 14.46 -17.86
N GLN A 94 10.68 13.67 -17.74
CA GLN A 94 9.63 13.48 -18.73
C GLN A 94 8.27 13.44 -18.04
N ASN A 95 7.19 13.63 -18.81
CA ASN A 95 5.83 13.57 -18.29
C ASN A 95 5.59 12.24 -17.55
N PRO A 96 5.35 12.24 -16.23
CA PRO A 96 5.21 11.03 -15.42
C PRO A 96 3.80 10.42 -15.50
N TYR A 97 2.79 11.21 -15.88
CA TYR A 97 1.39 10.81 -15.79
C TYR A 97 1.02 9.56 -16.60
N PRO A 98 1.56 9.32 -17.82
CA PRO A 98 1.33 8.06 -18.53
C PRO A 98 1.73 6.83 -17.71
N LEU A 99 2.88 6.91 -17.02
CA LEU A 99 3.37 5.82 -16.17
C LEU A 99 2.52 5.69 -14.91
N VAL A 100 2.23 6.82 -14.24
CA VAL A 100 1.40 6.87 -13.03
C VAL A 100 0.03 6.25 -13.28
N PHE A 101 -0.66 6.63 -14.36
CA PHE A 101 -1.97 6.08 -14.69
C PHE A 101 -1.90 4.61 -15.10
N ARG A 102 -0.83 4.18 -15.78
CA ARG A 102 -0.62 2.76 -16.09
C ARG A 102 -0.44 1.92 -14.82
N CYS A 103 0.36 2.39 -13.86
CA CYS A 103 0.55 1.76 -12.56
C CYS A 103 -0.74 1.73 -11.74
N LEU A 104 -1.46 2.86 -11.63
CA LEU A 104 -2.74 2.92 -10.92
C LEU A 104 -3.78 1.98 -11.55
N LYS A 105 -3.87 1.93 -12.89
CA LYS A 105 -4.84 1.09 -13.60
C LYS A 105 -4.55 -0.40 -13.42
N ARG A 106 -3.30 -0.85 -13.64
CA ARG A 106 -2.99 -2.28 -13.63
C ARG A 106 -2.75 -2.82 -12.22
N SER A 107 -1.96 -2.10 -11.44
CA SER A 107 -1.59 -2.51 -10.08
C SER A 107 -2.58 -1.97 -9.06
N GLY A 108 -2.83 -0.65 -9.07
CA GLY A 108 -3.67 0.00 -8.07
C GLY A 108 -5.10 -0.54 -8.00
N ILE A 109 -5.75 -0.76 -9.15
CA ILE A 109 -7.11 -1.34 -9.19
C ILE A 109 -7.10 -2.78 -8.66
N THR A 110 -6.16 -3.61 -9.10
CA THR A 110 -6.07 -4.99 -8.63
C THR A 110 -5.82 -5.03 -7.12
N ALA A 111 -4.85 -4.26 -6.64
CA ALA A 111 -4.52 -4.10 -5.22
C ALA A 111 -5.68 -3.55 -4.38
N PHE A 112 -6.47 -2.64 -4.95
CA PHE A 112 -7.65 -2.10 -4.29
C PHE A 112 -8.67 -3.19 -3.96
N PHE A 113 -8.93 -4.09 -4.91
CA PHE A 113 -9.82 -5.21 -4.68
C PHE A 113 -9.15 -6.30 -3.84
N THR A 114 -7.83 -6.49 -3.98
CA THR A 114 -7.11 -7.51 -3.20
C THR A 114 -6.95 -7.19 -1.73
N ARG A 115 -6.79 -5.90 -1.39
CA ARG A 115 -6.39 -5.43 -0.06
C ARG A 115 -5.12 -6.13 0.46
N SER A 116 -4.26 -6.57 -0.47
CA SER A 116 -2.99 -7.19 -0.15
C SER A 116 -1.93 -6.83 -1.17
N SER A 117 -0.91 -6.10 -0.72
CA SER A 117 0.25 -5.73 -1.55
C SER A 117 1.08 -6.97 -1.88
N ALA A 118 1.20 -7.92 -0.95
CA ALA A 118 1.88 -9.19 -1.18
C ALA A 118 1.20 -10.05 -2.25
N ALA A 119 -0.13 -10.11 -2.24
CA ALA A 119 -0.88 -10.83 -3.28
C ALA A 119 -0.80 -10.15 -4.66
N ASN A 120 -0.43 -8.88 -4.70
CA ASN A 120 -0.29 -8.10 -5.92
C ASN A 120 1.14 -8.11 -6.50
N ILE A 121 2.09 -8.79 -5.84
CA ILE A 121 3.47 -8.96 -6.35
C ILE A 121 3.48 -9.50 -7.79
N PRO A 122 2.76 -10.59 -8.14
CA PRO A 122 2.78 -11.13 -9.50
C PRO A 122 2.31 -10.11 -10.55
N VAL A 123 1.27 -9.33 -10.22
CA VAL A 123 0.72 -8.29 -11.12
C VAL A 123 1.73 -7.17 -11.36
N ASN A 124 2.48 -6.79 -10.32
CA ASN A 124 3.55 -5.80 -10.43
C ASN A 124 4.75 -6.32 -11.23
N MET A 125 5.12 -7.59 -11.06
CA MET A 125 6.18 -8.23 -11.85
C MET A 125 5.84 -8.22 -13.35
N GLU A 126 4.62 -8.60 -13.71
CA GLU A 126 4.13 -8.57 -15.09
C GLU A 126 4.07 -7.14 -15.64
N LEU A 127 3.77 -6.14 -14.80
CA LEU A 127 3.81 -4.71 -15.18
C LEU A 127 5.20 -4.22 -15.49
N CYS A 128 6.18 -4.59 -14.68
CA CYS A 128 7.57 -4.28 -14.96
C CYS A 128 8.05 -4.96 -16.25
N GLU A 129 7.66 -6.21 -16.49
CA GLU A 129 7.97 -6.93 -17.72
C GLU A 129 7.38 -6.25 -18.97
N GLU A 130 6.10 -5.85 -18.95
CA GLU A 130 5.48 -5.13 -20.06
C GLU A 130 6.07 -3.73 -20.32
N LEU A 131 6.63 -3.11 -19.28
CA LEU A 131 7.36 -1.84 -19.39
C LEU A 131 8.77 -2.05 -19.97
N GLY A 132 9.20 -3.30 -20.17
CA GLY A 132 10.50 -3.65 -20.72
C GLY A 132 11.65 -3.41 -19.73
N LEU A 133 11.35 -3.46 -18.43
CA LEU A 133 12.33 -3.29 -17.35
C LEU A 133 13.21 -4.53 -17.20
N ASP A 134 14.37 -4.36 -16.58
CA ASP A 134 15.30 -5.44 -16.28
C ASP A 134 14.73 -6.36 -15.19
N LYS A 135 14.64 -7.66 -15.52
CA LYS A 135 14.14 -8.69 -14.60
C LYS A 135 14.96 -8.82 -13.33
N ASP A 136 16.28 -8.62 -13.41
CA ASP A 136 17.14 -8.69 -12.23
C ASP A 136 16.85 -7.52 -11.27
N MET A 137 16.34 -6.40 -11.79
CA MET A 137 15.98 -5.22 -11.01
C MET A 137 14.60 -5.39 -10.37
N TYR A 138 13.56 -5.66 -11.18
CA TYR A 138 12.19 -5.72 -10.67
C TYR A 138 11.91 -6.97 -9.82
N SER A 139 12.63 -8.08 -10.03
CA SER A 139 12.49 -9.29 -9.19
C SER A 139 12.93 -9.10 -7.74
N VAL A 140 13.73 -8.08 -7.46
CA VAL A 140 14.15 -7.71 -6.11
C VAL A 140 13.35 -6.52 -5.59
N SER A 141 13.17 -5.48 -6.41
CA SER A 141 12.54 -4.24 -5.96
C SER A 141 11.05 -4.42 -5.65
N ILE A 142 10.30 -5.24 -6.41
CA ILE A 142 8.87 -5.42 -6.20
C ILE A 142 8.56 -6.19 -4.90
N PRO A 143 9.17 -7.36 -4.61
CA PRO A 143 8.94 -8.04 -3.34
C PRO A 143 9.41 -7.21 -2.14
N LEU A 144 10.52 -6.47 -2.29
CA LEU A 144 10.99 -5.57 -1.25
C LEU A 144 9.97 -4.44 -1.02
N GLY A 145 9.54 -3.76 -2.09
CA GLY A 145 8.55 -2.67 -2.05
C GLY A 145 7.25 -3.08 -1.38
N ALA A 146 6.70 -4.25 -1.72
CA ALA A 146 5.48 -4.78 -1.12
C ALA A 146 5.54 -4.94 0.42
N THR A 147 6.74 -4.84 1.00
CA THR A 147 6.97 -4.93 2.45
C THR A 147 7.35 -3.61 3.08
N ILE A 148 8.24 -2.82 2.47
CA ILE A 148 8.76 -1.59 3.08
C ILE A 148 8.10 -0.31 2.55
N ASN A 149 7.56 -0.32 1.35
CA ASN A 149 6.98 0.86 0.72
C ASN A 149 5.50 0.99 1.06
N MET A 150 5.24 1.47 2.28
CA MET A 150 3.88 1.57 2.83
C MET A 150 3.44 3.03 3.08
N ALA A 151 3.48 3.87 2.05
CA ALA A 151 3.11 5.28 2.15
C ALA A 151 1.64 5.48 2.61
N GLY A 152 0.71 4.68 2.10
CA GLY A 152 -0.69 4.68 2.51
C GLY A 152 -0.85 4.33 4.00
N ALA A 153 -0.11 3.34 4.50
CA ALA A 153 -0.15 2.97 5.93
C ALA A 153 0.38 4.12 6.80
N ALA A 154 1.45 4.78 6.37
CA ALA A 154 2.00 5.94 7.08
C ALA A 154 0.99 7.09 7.16
N ILE A 155 0.25 7.35 6.06
CA ILE A 155 -0.85 8.32 6.03
C ILE A 155 -1.95 7.90 7.00
N THR A 156 -2.38 6.63 6.98
CA THR A 156 -3.44 6.11 7.85
C THR A 156 -3.08 6.27 9.32
N ILE A 157 -1.88 5.83 9.73
CA ILE A 157 -1.38 5.96 11.10
C ILE A 157 -1.36 7.43 11.51
N SER A 158 -0.79 8.30 10.68
CA SER A 158 -0.67 9.73 10.99
C SER A 158 -2.02 10.42 11.11
N VAL A 159 -2.91 10.23 10.13
CA VAL A 159 -4.20 10.93 10.06
C VAL A 159 -5.14 10.45 11.16
N LEU A 160 -5.20 9.15 11.44
CA LEU A 160 -6.05 8.63 12.52
C LEU A 160 -5.54 9.05 13.90
N THR A 161 -4.21 9.09 14.09
CA THR A 161 -3.61 9.62 15.32
C THR A 161 -3.91 11.12 15.50
N LEU A 162 -3.73 11.92 14.46
CA LEU A 162 -4.03 13.36 14.51
C LEU A 162 -5.53 13.65 14.67
N ALA A 163 -6.41 12.80 14.14
CA ALA A 163 -7.84 12.90 14.36
C ALA A 163 -8.20 12.63 15.83
N ALA A 164 -7.56 11.65 16.47
CA ALA A 164 -7.72 11.38 17.90
C ALA A 164 -7.22 12.56 18.75
N VAL A 165 -6.02 13.04 18.46
CA VAL A 165 -5.42 14.23 19.09
C VAL A 165 -6.35 15.44 18.98
N HIS A 166 -6.87 15.72 17.77
CA HIS A 166 -7.80 16.81 17.54
C HIS A 166 -9.10 16.64 18.34
N THR A 167 -9.64 15.41 18.41
CA THR A 167 -10.87 15.11 19.17
C THR A 167 -10.68 15.32 20.66
N LEU A 168 -9.48 15.04 21.18
CA LEU A 168 -9.12 15.24 22.59
C LEU A 168 -8.67 16.68 22.90
N GLY A 169 -8.60 17.56 21.90
CA GLY A 169 -8.15 18.94 22.09
C GLY A 169 -6.66 19.07 22.45
N ILE A 170 -5.85 18.04 22.17
CA ILE A 170 -4.41 18.07 22.43
C ILE A 170 -3.73 18.98 21.40
N GLN A 171 -2.91 19.92 21.86
CA GLN A 171 -2.15 20.78 20.95
C GLN A 171 -0.97 20.00 20.36
N VAL A 172 -0.77 20.14 19.06
CA VAL A 172 0.34 19.54 18.32
C VAL A 172 1.30 20.64 17.89
N ASP A 173 2.51 20.64 18.45
CA ASP A 173 3.60 21.46 17.96
C ASP A 173 4.29 20.81 16.75
N PHE A 174 5.06 21.60 16.01
CA PHE A 174 5.74 21.14 14.81
C PHE A 174 6.74 20.00 15.07
N GLY A 175 7.45 20.02 16.19
CA GLY A 175 8.42 18.99 16.56
C GLY A 175 7.75 17.64 16.74
N THR A 176 6.66 17.61 17.50
CA THR A 176 5.87 16.39 17.71
C THR A 176 5.22 15.89 16.41
N ALA A 177 4.74 16.80 15.55
CA ALA A 177 4.22 16.44 14.22
C ALA A 177 5.30 15.78 13.33
N LEU A 178 6.53 16.29 13.35
CA LEU A 178 7.66 15.71 12.62
C LEU A 178 8.03 14.32 13.16
N ILE A 179 8.07 14.16 14.48
CA ILE A 179 8.32 12.87 15.13
C ILE A 179 7.23 11.87 14.75
N LEU A 180 5.95 12.27 14.77
CA LEU A 180 4.84 11.43 14.33
C LEU A 180 5.00 10.99 12.88
N SER A 181 5.42 11.88 11.98
CA SER A 181 5.65 11.54 10.57
C SER A 181 6.73 10.48 10.40
N ILE A 182 7.86 10.63 11.09
CA ILE A 182 8.96 9.64 11.08
C ILE A 182 8.50 8.31 11.69
N LEU A 183 7.86 8.36 12.87
CA LEU A 183 7.34 7.17 13.54
C LEU A 183 6.36 6.43 12.65
N SER A 184 5.44 7.13 12.00
CA SER A 184 4.44 6.55 11.12
C SER A 184 5.07 5.89 9.90
N ALA A 185 6.07 6.52 9.29
CA ALA A 185 6.81 5.95 8.16
C ALA A 185 7.57 4.67 8.56
N VAL A 186 8.27 4.67 9.70
CA VAL A 186 8.99 3.50 10.20
C VAL A 186 8.03 2.38 10.61
N SER A 187 6.94 2.75 11.29
CA SER A 187 5.92 1.79 11.74
C SER A 187 5.21 1.16 10.55
N ALA A 188 4.90 1.94 9.52
CA ALA A 188 4.28 1.45 8.29
C ALA A 188 5.05 0.30 7.65
N CYS A 189 6.40 0.34 7.63
CA CYS A 189 7.21 -0.79 7.17
C CYS A 189 6.97 -2.09 7.97
N GLY A 190 6.60 -1.96 9.25
CA GLY A 190 6.28 -3.08 10.13
C GLY A 190 4.86 -3.63 9.98
N ALA A 191 3.96 -2.93 9.28
CA ALA A 191 2.58 -3.36 9.05
C ALA A 191 2.45 -4.41 7.92
N SER A 192 3.55 -4.71 7.21
CA SER A 192 3.49 -5.46 5.96
C SER A 192 2.92 -6.87 6.11
N GLY A 193 1.90 -7.17 5.30
CA GLY A 193 1.34 -8.53 5.16
C GLY A 193 0.21 -8.88 6.14
N VAL A 194 -0.19 -7.96 7.02
CA VAL A 194 -1.35 -8.14 7.90
C VAL A 194 -2.47 -7.22 7.44
N ALA A 195 -3.63 -7.78 7.09
CA ALA A 195 -4.82 -6.99 6.73
C ALA A 195 -5.22 -6.08 7.90
N GLY A 196 -5.36 -4.77 7.65
CA GLY A 196 -5.57 -3.78 8.71
C GLY A 196 -4.37 -3.58 9.66
N GLY A 197 -3.17 -4.05 9.29
CA GLY A 197 -1.97 -3.97 10.11
C GLY A 197 -1.57 -2.52 10.47
N SER A 198 -1.82 -1.56 9.59
CA SER A 198 -1.59 -0.14 9.84
C SER A 198 -2.46 0.40 10.97
N LEU A 199 -3.70 -0.09 11.12
CA LEU A 199 -4.58 0.30 12.22
C LEU A 199 -4.01 -0.14 13.58
N LEU A 200 -3.38 -1.31 13.65
CA LEU A 200 -2.80 -1.85 14.88
C LEU A 200 -1.58 -1.05 15.38
N LEU A 201 -1.04 -0.15 14.56
CA LEU A 201 0.09 0.71 14.90
C LEU A 201 -0.35 2.12 15.35
N ILE A 202 -1.65 2.43 15.28
CA ILE A 202 -2.21 3.68 15.79
C ILE A 202 -1.96 3.83 17.31
N PRO A 203 -2.13 2.81 18.16
CA PRO A 203 -1.86 2.96 19.59
C PRO A 203 -0.41 3.37 19.91
N LEU A 204 0.55 2.86 19.13
CA LEU A 204 1.95 3.27 19.24
C LEU A 204 2.11 4.77 18.91
N ALA A 205 1.49 5.25 17.84
CA ALA A 205 1.54 6.66 17.47
C ALA A 205 0.78 7.57 18.46
N CYS A 206 -0.38 7.14 18.96
CA CYS A 206 -1.16 7.79 20.01
C CYS A 206 -0.37 7.95 21.32
N SER A 207 0.50 6.99 21.65
CA SER A 207 1.33 7.05 22.87
C SER A 207 2.28 8.25 22.89
N LEU A 208 2.70 8.77 21.72
CA LEU A 208 3.51 9.99 21.62
C LEU A 208 2.80 11.22 22.22
N PHE A 209 1.47 11.22 22.19
CA PHE A 209 0.63 12.32 22.67
C PHE A 209 0.06 12.04 24.07
N GLY A 210 0.52 10.98 24.74
CA GLY A 210 0.00 10.58 26.05
C GLY A 210 -1.45 10.08 26.01
N ILE A 211 -1.95 9.67 24.84
CA ILE A 211 -3.31 9.15 24.69
C ILE A 211 -3.36 7.73 25.31
N PRO A 212 -4.29 7.47 26.26
CA PRO A 212 -4.44 6.14 26.85
C PRO A 212 -4.77 5.08 25.79
N ASN A 213 -4.29 3.86 26.01
CA ASN A 213 -4.47 2.76 25.06
C ASN A 213 -5.95 2.43 24.84
N GLU A 214 -6.79 2.58 25.86
CA GLU A 214 -8.25 2.37 25.77
C GLU A 214 -8.88 3.31 24.74
N VAL A 215 -8.45 4.58 24.71
CA VAL A 215 -8.92 5.58 23.75
C VAL A 215 -8.33 5.30 22.37
N ALA A 216 -7.04 4.95 22.29
CA ALA A 216 -6.42 4.60 21.03
C ALA A 216 -7.09 3.38 20.37
N MET A 217 -7.51 2.38 21.15
CA MET A 217 -8.25 1.22 20.66
C MET A 217 -9.65 1.58 20.12
N GLN A 218 -10.28 2.64 20.61
CA GLN A 218 -11.51 3.16 20.01
C GLN A 218 -11.26 3.73 18.60
N VAL A 219 -10.13 4.42 18.41
CA VAL A 219 -9.70 4.93 17.09
C VAL A 219 -9.46 3.79 16.11
N VAL A 220 -8.84 2.70 16.57
CA VAL A 220 -8.70 1.46 15.79
C VAL A 220 -10.07 0.91 15.40
N GLY A 221 -11.04 0.90 16.32
CA GLY A 221 -12.42 0.49 16.04
C GLY A 221 -13.08 1.34 14.95
N VAL A 222 -12.91 2.65 14.99
CA VAL A 222 -13.36 3.56 13.90
C VAL A 222 -12.63 3.23 12.59
N GLY A 223 -11.32 2.97 12.67
CA GLY A 223 -10.50 2.51 11.55
C GLY A 223 -11.07 1.26 10.90
N PHE A 224 -11.54 0.26 11.66
CA PHE A 224 -12.16 -0.94 11.11
C PHE A 224 -13.51 -0.66 10.42
N VAL A 225 -14.29 0.30 10.92
CA VAL A 225 -15.57 0.69 10.31
C VAL A 225 -15.36 1.27 8.91
N ILE A 226 -14.40 2.19 8.75
CA ILE A 226 -14.07 2.79 7.45
C ILE A 226 -13.04 1.97 6.66
N GLY A 227 -12.49 0.95 7.32
CA GLY A 227 -11.29 0.21 6.92
C GLY A 227 -11.46 -0.52 5.61
N VAL A 228 -12.68 -0.88 5.23
CA VAL A 228 -12.93 -1.45 3.92
C VAL A 228 -12.38 -0.56 2.80
N ILE A 229 -12.82 0.70 2.78
CA ILE A 229 -12.50 1.62 1.69
C ILE A 229 -11.09 2.14 1.90
N GLN A 230 -10.76 2.48 3.15
CA GLN A 230 -9.45 2.98 3.52
C GLN A 230 -8.33 1.97 3.20
N ASP A 231 -8.44 0.71 3.63
CA ASP A 231 -7.44 -0.35 3.41
C ASP A 231 -7.30 -0.71 1.92
N SER A 232 -8.41 -0.69 1.18
CA SER A 232 -8.39 -0.83 -0.29
C SER A 232 -7.61 0.29 -0.98
N VAL A 233 -7.87 1.55 -0.64
CA VAL A 233 -7.13 2.67 -1.25
C VAL A 233 -5.68 2.72 -0.76
N GLU A 234 -5.43 2.43 0.51
CA GLU A 234 -4.10 2.28 1.08
C GLU A 234 -3.28 1.24 0.31
N THR A 235 -3.84 0.04 0.13
CA THR A 235 -3.18 -1.04 -0.60
C THR A 235 -2.97 -0.66 -2.07
N GLY A 236 -3.98 -0.05 -2.70
CA GLY A 236 -3.88 0.45 -4.07
C GLY A 236 -2.74 1.46 -4.24
N LEU A 237 -2.59 2.40 -3.31
CA LEU A 237 -1.50 3.37 -3.29
C LEU A 237 -0.15 2.68 -3.11
N ASN A 238 0.00 1.88 -2.05
CA ASN A 238 1.26 1.19 -1.74
C ASN A 238 1.73 0.36 -2.94
N SER A 239 0.87 -0.54 -3.42
CA SER A 239 1.25 -1.48 -4.46
C SER A 239 1.49 -0.82 -5.81
N SER A 240 0.71 0.20 -6.18
CA SER A 240 0.96 0.92 -7.44
C SER A 240 2.28 1.69 -7.42
N THR A 241 2.70 2.17 -6.25
CA THR A 241 3.97 2.87 -6.09
C THR A 241 5.18 1.96 -6.15
N ASP A 242 5.05 0.67 -5.79
CA ASP A 242 6.13 -0.31 -5.95
C ASP A 242 6.56 -0.42 -7.42
N ALA A 243 5.58 -0.59 -8.32
CA ALA A 243 5.83 -0.65 -9.75
C ALA A 243 6.28 0.71 -10.32
N LEU A 244 5.66 1.81 -9.87
CA LEU A 244 6.01 3.16 -10.31
C LEU A 244 7.47 3.49 -10.00
N PHE A 245 7.91 3.30 -8.75
CA PHE A 245 9.27 3.68 -8.36
C PHE A 245 10.34 2.72 -8.86
N THR A 246 9.99 1.43 -9.06
CA THR A 246 10.84 0.50 -9.81
C THR A 246 11.08 1.01 -11.23
N ALA A 247 10.01 1.34 -11.96
CA ALA A 247 10.13 1.89 -13.32
C ALA A 247 10.87 3.23 -13.36
N VAL A 248 10.58 4.14 -12.44
CA VAL A 248 11.23 5.45 -12.35
C VAL A 248 12.73 5.32 -12.11
N ALA A 249 13.15 4.41 -11.23
CA ALA A 249 14.57 4.19 -10.93
C ALA A 249 15.33 3.70 -12.17
N GLU A 250 14.77 2.76 -12.92
CA GLU A 250 15.41 2.25 -14.15
C GLU A 250 15.34 3.27 -15.29
N PHE A 251 14.23 3.96 -15.49
CA PHE A 251 14.11 5.01 -16.50
C PHE A 251 15.05 6.19 -16.21
N ALA A 252 15.29 6.51 -14.94
CA ALA A 252 16.29 7.51 -14.55
C ALA A 252 17.71 7.08 -14.92
N GLN A 253 18.02 5.78 -14.88
CA GLN A 253 19.28 5.20 -15.36
C GLN A 253 19.35 5.23 -16.88
N TRP A 254 18.31 4.78 -17.59
CA TRP A 254 18.24 4.83 -19.05
C TRP A 254 18.48 6.25 -19.59
N ARG A 255 17.89 7.25 -18.94
CA ARG A 255 18.15 8.66 -19.27
C ARG A 255 19.63 9.03 -19.14
N ARG A 256 20.30 8.58 -18.07
CA ARG A 256 21.75 8.85 -17.87
C ARG A 256 22.61 8.14 -18.92
N GLU A 257 22.14 7.02 -19.44
CA GLU A 257 22.76 6.24 -20.52
C GLU A 257 22.37 6.73 -21.93
N GLY A 258 21.52 7.75 -22.04
CA GLY A 258 21.03 8.27 -23.33
C GLY A 258 19.98 7.37 -24.03
N LYS A 259 19.46 6.34 -23.35
CA LYS A 259 18.38 5.49 -23.86
C LYS A 259 17.03 6.24 -23.81
N LYS A 260 16.18 5.99 -24.81
CA LYS A 260 14.84 6.58 -24.90
C LYS A 260 13.89 5.86 -23.95
N ILE A 261 13.20 6.63 -23.10
CA ILE A 261 12.11 6.12 -22.26
C ILE A 261 10.85 5.97 -23.13
N VAL A 262 10.24 4.79 -23.14
CA VAL A 262 9.01 4.50 -23.89
C VAL A 262 8.00 3.84 -22.94
N ILE A 263 6.97 4.60 -22.54
CA ILE A 263 5.98 4.16 -21.55
C ILE A 263 4.77 3.48 -22.21
N ASN A 264 4.43 3.87 -23.44
CA ASN A 264 3.33 3.29 -24.21
C ASN A 264 3.89 2.44 -25.34
N LYS A 265 4.13 1.16 -25.08
CA LYS A 265 3.94 0.16 -26.13
C LYS A 265 2.46 -0.19 -26.08
N GLU A 266 1.70 0.22 -27.09
CA GLU A 266 0.42 -0.42 -27.34
C GLU A 266 0.71 -1.91 -27.56
N VAL A 267 0.33 -2.73 -26.59
CA VAL A 267 0.24 -4.17 -26.81
C VAL A 267 -0.96 -4.32 -27.73
N ASN A 268 -0.69 -4.41 -29.04
CA ASN A 268 -1.70 -4.80 -30.02
C ASN A 268 -2.26 -6.15 -29.55
N LEU A 269 -3.55 -6.14 -29.18
CA LEU A 269 -4.37 -7.34 -29.02
C LEU A 269 -4.49 -8.06 -30.36
#